data_AF-A0A523WFS0-F1
#
_entry.id   AF-A0A523WFS0-F1
#
_cell.length_a   1.000
_cell.length_b   1.000
_cell.length_c   1.000
_cell.angle_alpha   90.00
_cell.angle_beta   90.00
_cell.angle_gamma   90.00
#
_symmetry.space_group_name_H-M   'P 1'
#
loop_
_entity.id
_entity.type
_entity.pdbx_description
1 polymer ?
#
loop_
_entity_poly.entity_id
_entity_poly.type
_entity_poly.pdbx_seq_one_letter_code
_entity_poly.pdbx_strand_id
1 'polypeptide(L)' 'MYKAVCADCGNECEVPFKPDPSRPVYCRECWEKRRGPRRRY' A
#
# COMPACT_ATOMS: atom_id res chain seq x y z
N MET A 1 -12.32 7.76 4.81
CA MET A 1 -11.20 7.30 3.96
C MET A 1 -10.20 8.43 3.89
N TYR A 2 -8.91 8.15 4.10
CA TYR A 2 -7.83 9.13 4.03
C TYR A 2 -7.11 8.98 2.71
N LYS A 3 -6.86 10.09 2.01
CA LYS A 3 -6.03 10.10 0.81
C LYS A 3 -4.56 9.91 1.22
N ALA A 4 -3.90 8.94 0.61
CA ALA A 4 -2.51 8.64 0.80
C ALA A 4 -1.83 8.35 -0.53
N VAL A 5 -0.55 8.70 -0.64
CA VAL A 5 0.24 8.43 -1.84
C VAL A 5 1.01 7.13 -1.63
N CYS A 6 0.95 6.23 -2.61
CA CYS A 6 1.71 5.00 -2.59
C CYS A 6 3.21 5.32 -2.65
N ALA A 7 3.98 4.90 -1.66
CA ALA A 7 5.42 5.12 -1.61
C ALA A 7 6.22 4.31 -2.66
N ASP A 8 5.57 3.37 -3.34
CA ASP A 8 6.20 2.47 -4.32
C ASP A 8 5.96 2.93 -5.77
N CYS A 9 4.72 3.31 -6.10
CA CYS A 9 4.34 3.72 -7.45
C CYS A 9 3.96 5.21 -7.58
N GLY A 10 3.78 5.94 -6.47
CA GLY A 10 3.37 7.34 -6.49
C GLY A 10 1.88 7.59 -6.73
N ASN A 11 1.06 6.54 -6.87
CA ASN A 11 -0.39 6.70 -7.10
C ASN A 11 -1.13 7.14 -5.84
N GLU A 12 -2.15 7.97 -6.01
CA GLU A 12 -3.09 8.33 -4.95
C GLU A 12 -4.04 7.16 -4.65
N CYS A 13 -4.22 6.84 -3.38
CA CYS A 13 -5.12 5.78 -2.92
C CYS A 13 -5.86 6.19 -1.65
N GLU A 14 -7.01 5.56 -1.42
CA GLU A 14 -7.84 5.81 -0.26
C GLU A 14 -7.68 4.70 0.76
N VAL A 15 -7.17 5.04 1.94
CA VAL A 15 -6.90 4.10 3.02
C VAL A 15 -7.83 4.35 4.22
N PRO A 16 -8.24 3.29 4.96
CA PRO A 16 -9.10 3.46 6.12
C PRO A 16 -8.35 3.95 7.37
N PHE A 17 -7.01 4.04 7.31
CA PHE A 17 -6.15 4.47 8.40
C PHE A 17 -5.52 5.83 8.08
N LYS A 18 -5.15 6.60 9.12
CA LYS A 18 -4.46 7.88 8.95
C LYS A 18 -3.05 7.61 8.42
N PRO A 19 -2.65 8.16 7.25
CA PRO A 19 -1.30 7.99 6.74
C PRO A 19 -0.30 8.65 7.70
N ASP A 20 0.64 7.86 8.20
CA ASP A 20 1.72 8.32 9.07
C ASP A 20 2.97 8.60 8.22
N PRO A 21 3.68 9.72 8.41
CA PRO A 21 4.90 10.00 7.67
C PRO A 21 6.02 8.99 7.97
N SER A 22 5.97 8.33 9.14
CA SER A 22 6.92 7.28 9.53
C SER A 22 6.62 5.91 8.89
N ARG A 23 5.42 5.70 8.33
CA ARG A 23 5.01 4.41 7.74
C ARG A 23 4.58 4.59 6.28
N PRO A 24 5.32 4.01 5.32
CA PRO A 24 4.98 4.14 3.91
C PRO A 24 3.63 3.48 3.62
N VAL A 25 2.75 4.20 2.92
CA VAL A 25 1.47 3.67 2.44
C VAL A 25 1.67 3.00 1.10
N TYR A 26 0.97 1.89 0.88
CA TYR A 26 1.01 1.15 -0.37
C TYR A 26 -0.39 0.98 -0.94
N CYS A 27 -0.51 1.13 -2.25
CA CYS A 27 -1.73 0.76 -2.95
C CYS A 27 -1.89 -0.77 -2.94
N ARG A 28 -3.11 -1.23 -3.25
CA ARG A 28 -3.46 -2.65 -3.24
C ARG A 28 -2.53 -3.50 -4.11
N GLU A 29 -2.15 -3.00 -5.29
CA GLU A 29 -1.26 -3.70 -6.21
C GLU A 29 0.16 -3.82 -5.67
N CYS A 30 0.75 -2.74 -5.17
CA CYS A 30 2.10 -2.76 -4.57
C CYS A 30 2.13 -3.61 -3.29
N TRP A 31 1.04 -3.59 -2.52
CA TRP A 31 0.88 -4.46 -1.35
C TRP A 31 0.84 -5.94 -1.74
N GLU A 32 0.06 -6.29 -2.77
CA GLU A 32 -0.01 -7.66 -3.29
C GLU A 32 1.32 -8.15 -3.87
N LYS A 33 2.03 -7.30 -4.63
CA LYS A 33 3.39 -7.61 -5.13
C LYS A 33 4.37 -7.89 -3.97
N ARG A 34 4.34 -7.07 -2.91
CA ARG A 34 5.20 -7.25 -1.73
C ARG A 34 4.84 -8.46 -0.88
N ARG A 35 3.56 -8.85 -0.84
CA ARG A 35 3.11 -10.01 -0.07
C ARG A 35 3.67 -11.33 -0.60
N GLY A 36 4.27 -11.31 -1.79
CA GLY A 36 4.87 -12.46 -2.45
C GLY A 36 3.82 -13.49 -2.87
N PRO A 37 4.13 -14.37 -3.84
CA PRO A 37 3.28 -15.50 -4.11
C PRO A 37 3.22 -16.34 -2.83
N ARG A 38 2.04 -16.42 -2.22
CA ARG A 38 1.77 -17.43 -1.18
C ARG A 38 2.03 -18.77 -1.87
N ARG A 39 3.21 -19.35 -1.67
CA ARG A 39 3.56 -20.66 -2.21
C ARG A 39 2.53 -21.65 -1.66
N ARG A 40 1.46 -21.87 -2.41
CA ARG A 40 0.59 -23.03 -2.26
C ARG A 40 1.31 -24.15 -2.98
N TYR A 41 1.97 -24.96 -2.17
CA TYR A 41 2.33 -26.32 -2.55
C TYR A 41 1.04 -27.15 -2.60
#